data_AF-A0A5E8HGP9-F1
#
_entry.id   AF-A0A5E8HGP9-F1
#
_cell.length_a   1.000
_cell.length_b   1.000
_cell.length_c   1.000
_cell.angle_alpha   90.00
_cell.angle_beta   90.00
_cell.angle_gamma   90.00
#
_symmetry.space_group_name_H-M   'P 1'
#
loop_
_entity.id
_entity.type
_entity.pdbx_description
1 polymer ?
#
loop_
_entity_poly.entity_id
_entity_poly.type
_entity_poly.pdbx_seq_one_letter_code
_entity_poly.pdbx_strand_id
1 'polypeptide(L)'
;MTTRGAWDGFKIYDVLITCPFAKTVVSSKTILWDRCTFGSTWNPFGNQNGDGFGDCSFGSATPLRFCTTEDGYDAVTNPNACNNGSNALPVAKGAVYHSCQSQNQTKIYQRENWRIPLFTEMFSVIRCSETNSGVITGEDGCTAVGDETKYAGATADPILFPNAVADHYWGPQTFPAGGDIQVTTVNFGPGNEAYLNKDLPAYVRCVSDL
;
A
#
# COMPACT_ATOMS: atom_id res chain seq x y z
N MET A 1 23.66 -10.11 3.25
CA MET A 1 22.33 -9.84 3.82
C MET A 1 22.23 -8.35 4.08
N THR A 2 21.23 -7.65 3.55
CA THR A 2 20.91 -6.26 3.91
C THR A 2 19.90 -6.30 5.06
N THR A 3 20.41 -6.19 6.29
CA THR A 3 19.60 -6.26 7.51
C THR A 3 18.86 -4.95 7.78
N ARG A 4 17.58 -5.04 8.15
CA ARG A 4 16.84 -3.94 8.78
C ARG A 4 16.00 -4.43 9.97
N GLY A 5 16.70 -4.69 11.07
CA GLY A 5 16.15 -4.28 12.37
C GLY A 5 16.11 -2.74 12.43
N ALA A 6 15.70 -2.10 13.51
CA ALA A 6 15.36 -2.57 14.85
C ALA A 6 14.59 -1.43 15.53
N TRP A 7 13.53 -1.69 16.30
CA TRP A 7 12.65 -0.62 16.79
C TRP A 7 12.13 -0.81 18.21
N ASP A 8 12.82 -0.16 19.13
CA ASP A 8 12.62 -0.13 20.58
C ASP A 8 11.37 0.66 21.01
N GLY A 9 10.20 0.25 20.51
CA GLY A 9 8.89 0.75 20.96
C GLY A 9 8.27 1.89 20.14
N PHE A 10 8.92 2.29 19.04
CA PHE A 10 8.35 3.17 17.90
C PHE A 10 7.33 2.34 15.32
N LYS A 11 7.31 1.16 14.65
CA LYS A 11 8.52 0.77 13.95
C LYS A 11 8.88 -0.71 14.15
N ILE A 12 9.76 -1.22 13.29
CA ILE A 12 9.88 -2.66 12.99
C ILE A 12 11.23 -3.27 13.45
N TYR A 13 11.18 -4.40 14.17
CA TYR A 13 12.26 -5.41 14.19
C TYR A 13 11.99 -6.47 13.11
N ASP A 14 13.05 -7.11 12.61
CA ASP A 14 13.02 -8.24 11.66
C ASP A 14 12.37 -7.99 10.28
N VAL A 15 12.70 -6.86 9.64
CA VAL A 15 12.57 -6.76 8.16
C VAL A 15 13.64 -7.65 7.51
N LEU A 16 13.27 -8.91 7.27
CA LEU A 16 13.99 -9.76 6.33
C LEU A 16 13.62 -9.33 4.90
N ILE A 17 14.56 -8.66 4.23
CA ILE A 17 14.47 -8.43 2.79
C ILE A 17 15.04 -9.66 2.06
N THR A 18 14.15 -10.53 1.61
CA THR A 18 14.46 -11.52 0.57
C THR A 18 13.79 -11.05 -0.71
N CYS A 19 14.56 -10.66 -1.73
CA CYS A 19 14.02 -10.32 -3.05
C CYS A 19 13.04 -11.43 -3.51
N PRO A 20 11.78 -11.11 -3.87
CA PRO A 20 11.19 -9.79 -4.13
C PRO A 20 10.41 -9.15 -2.97
N PHE A 21 10.35 -9.78 -1.80
CA PHE A 21 9.52 -9.37 -0.66
C PHE A 21 10.19 -8.40 0.32
N ALA A 22 9.37 -7.76 1.14
CA ALA A 22 9.78 -7.30 2.46
C ALA A 22 8.84 -7.80 3.55
N LYS A 23 9.41 -8.35 4.64
CA LYS A 23 8.65 -8.76 5.84
C LYS A 23 8.41 -7.57 6.77
N THR A 24 7.20 -7.44 7.31
CA THR A 24 6.90 -6.59 8.47
C THR A 24 6.13 -7.37 9.54
N VAL A 25 6.05 -6.81 10.76
CA VAL A 25 5.20 -7.34 11.84
C VAL A 25 4.29 -6.21 12.31
N VAL A 26 2.97 -6.42 12.27
CA VAL A 26 1.94 -5.45 12.66
C VAL A 26 0.92 -6.16 13.53
N SER A 27 0.62 -5.64 14.73
CA SER A 27 -0.31 -6.27 15.69
C SER A 27 -0.01 -7.76 15.93
N SER A 28 1.28 -8.11 16.09
CA SER A 28 1.81 -9.48 16.22
C SER A 28 1.62 -10.41 15.02
N LYS A 29 0.98 -9.96 13.93
CA LYS A 29 0.86 -10.69 12.66
C LYS A 29 2.10 -10.45 11.80
N THR A 30 2.67 -11.49 11.21
CA THR A 30 3.71 -11.32 10.18
C THR A 30 3.06 -11.11 8.82
N ILE A 31 3.55 -10.14 8.05
CA ILE A 31 3.04 -9.75 6.74
C ILE A 31 4.20 -9.74 5.74
N LEU A 32 3.99 -10.31 4.55
CA LEU A 32 4.92 -10.17 3.41
C LEU A 32 4.36 -9.17 2.41
N TRP A 33 5.10 -8.11 2.15
CA TRP A 33 4.78 -7.14 1.10
C TRP A 33 5.36 -7.57 -0.24
N ASP A 34 4.56 -7.40 -1.31
CA ASP A 34 5.13 -7.16 -2.63
C ASP A 34 5.82 -5.79 -2.61
N ARG A 35 7.09 -5.73 -2.99
CA ARG A 35 7.86 -4.48 -3.01
C ARG A 35 7.45 -3.57 -4.16
N CYS A 36 6.71 -4.06 -5.14
CA CYS A 36 6.28 -3.27 -6.29
C CYS A 36 4.85 -2.73 -6.16
N THR A 37 4.60 -1.58 -6.80
CA THR A 37 3.24 -1.06 -7.00
C THR A 37 2.61 -1.84 -8.16
N PHE A 38 1.31 -2.11 -8.11
CA PHE A 38 0.61 -2.80 -9.19
C PHE A 38 0.91 -2.15 -10.56
N GLY A 39 1.10 -2.98 -11.59
CA GLY A 39 1.55 -2.57 -12.92
C GLY A 39 3.07 -2.63 -13.12
N SER A 40 3.87 -2.67 -12.04
CA SER A 40 5.28 -3.05 -12.11
C SER A 40 5.60 -4.34 -11.35
N THR A 41 6.69 -4.98 -11.73
CA THR A 41 7.19 -6.27 -11.23
C THR A 41 8.64 -6.14 -10.82
N TRP A 42 9.07 -6.96 -9.87
CA TRP A 42 10.45 -7.01 -9.41
C TRP A 42 11.43 -7.36 -10.54
N ASN A 43 12.50 -6.59 -10.69
CA ASN A 43 13.60 -6.88 -11.62
C ASN A 43 14.80 -7.49 -10.87
N PRO A 44 15.00 -8.83 -10.91
CA PRO A 44 16.13 -9.49 -10.25
C PRO A 44 17.43 -9.45 -11.06
N PHE A 45 17.49 -8.77 -12.20
CA PHE A 45 18.65 -8.75 -13.10
C PHE A 45 19.15 -7.34 -13.48
N GLY A 46 18.33 -6.30 -13.29
CA GLY A 46 18.63 -4.94 -13.75
C GLY A 46 18.45 -4.76 -15.26
N ASN A 47 19.04 -3.70 -15.80
CA ASN A 47 19.21 -3.50 -17.24
C ASN A 47 20.53 -4.11 -17.74
N GLN A 48 20.89 -3.91 -19.01
CA GLN A 48 22.13 -4.45 -19.59
C GLN A 48 23.44 -3.88 -18.99
N ASN A 49 23.37 -2.78 -18.23
CA ASN A 49 24.50 -2.20 -17.50
C ASN A 49 24.56 -2.66 -16.02
N GLY A 50 23.48 -3.28 -15.52
CA GLY A 50 23.27 -3.59 -14.10
C GLY A 50 22.48 -2.54 -13.30
N ASP A 51 22.04 -1.43 -13.93
CA ASP A 51 21.18 -0.44 -13.27
C ASP A 51 19.81 -1.07 -12.94
N GLY A 52 19.19 -0.72 -11.81
CA GLY A 52 17.90 -1.29 -11.40
C GLY A 52 17.97 -2.76 -10.96
N PHE A 53 19.16 -3.31 -10.69
CA PHE A 53 19.26 -4.63 -10.06
C PHE A 53 18.58 -4.62 -8.68
N GLY A 54 17.46 -5.33 -8.57
CA GLY A 54 16.66 -5.37 -7.35
C GLY A 54 15.83 -4.11 -7.12
N ASP A 55 15.14 -3.64 -8.15
CA ASP A 55 14.06 -2.65 -8.05
C ASP A 55 12.76 -3.17 -8.71
N CYS A 56 11.84 -2.25 -9.04
CA CYS A 56 10.59 -2.54 -9.73
C CYS A 56 10.55 -1.99 -11.17
N SER A 57 11.63 -2.10 -11.95
CA SER A 57 11.74 -1.54 -13.31
C SER A 57 11.03 -2.33 -14.42
N PHE A 58 10.42 -3.49 -14.14
CA PHE A 58 9.67 -4.24 -15.16
C PHE A 58 8.21 -3.79 -15.18
N GLY A 59 7.80 -3.09 -16.24
CA GLY A 59 6.48 -2.46 -16.33
C GLY A 59 6.47 -1.06 -15.73
N SER A 60 5.31 -0.59 -15.30
CA SER A 60 5.13 0.76 -14.74
C SER A 60 3.96 0.79 -13.77
N ALA A 61 4.15 1.46 -12.62
CA ALA A 61 3.09 1.66 -11.64
C ALA A 61 1.81 2.19 -12.31
N THR A 62 0.72 1.44 -12.19
CA THR A 62 -0.55 1.69 -12.89
C THR A 62 -1.63 1.98 -11.86
N PRO A 63 -2.22 3.18 -11.84
CA PRO A 63 -3.30 3.49 -10.91
C PRO A 63 -4.62 2.86 -11.40
N LEU A 64 -5.44 2.43 -10.44
CA LEU A 64 -6.72 1.77 -10.65
C LEU A 64 -7.84 2.57 -9.98
N ARG A 65 -9.08 2.38 -10.47
CA ARG A 65 -10.28 2.84 -9.78
C ARG A 65 -10.75 1.76 -8.81
N PHE A 66 -11.20 2.16 -7.61
CA PHE A 66 -11.71 1.23 -6.61
C PHE A 66 -13.05 0.62 -7.01
N CYS A 67 -13.93 1.41 -7.64
CA CYS A 67 -15.20 0.93 -8.18
C CYS A 67 -15.58 1.70 -9.45
N THR A 68 -16.19 1.01 -10.42
CA THR A 68 -16.52 1.58 -11.74
C THR A 68 -17.98 1.36 -12.12
N THR A 69 -18.46 2.05 -13.15
CA THR A 69 -19.81 1.80 -13.70
C THR A 69 -19.97 0.38 -14.25
N GLU A 70 -18.88 -0.28 -14.67
CA GLU A 70 -18.86 -1.69 -15.07
C GLU A 70 -19.09 -2.63 -13.87
N ASP A 71 -18.62 -2.22 -12.68
CA ASP A 71 -18.97 -2.85 -11.40
C ASP A 71 -20.41 -2.53 -10.94
N GLY A 72 -21.14 -1.68 -11.66
CA GLY A 72 -22.45 -1.17 -11.25
C GLY A 72 -22.37 -0.08 -10.17
N TYR A 73 -21.23 0.60 -10.03
CA TYR A 73 -21.09 1.76 -9.15
C TYR A 73 -21.95 2.93 -9.64
N ASP A 74 -22.67 3.54 -8.71
CA ASP A 74 -23.25 4.86 -8.86
C ASP A 74 -23.19 5.57 -7.50
N ALA A 75 -22.67 6.79 -7.47
CA ALA A 75 -22.37 7.50 -6.21
C ALA A 75 -23.63 7.91 -5.42
N VAL A 76 -24.82 7.90 -6.04
CA VAL A 76 -26.09 8.33 -5.41
C VAL A 76 -26.96 7.12 -5.04
N THR A 77 -26.92 6.06 -5.83
CA THR A 77 -27.85 4.92 -5.76
C THR A 77 -27.21 3.58 -5.47
N ASN A 78 -25.90 3.42 -5.70
CA ASN A 78 -25.17 2.17 -5.40
C ASN A 78 -23.68 2.40 -5.04
N PRO A 79 -23.35 3.20 -4.01
CA PRO A 79 -21.95 3.52 -3.67
C PRO A 79 -21.15 2.30 -3.16
N ASN A 80 -21.83 1.25 -2.67
CA ASN A 80 -21.21 0.03 -2.15
C ASN A 80 -21.18 -1.13 -3.16
N ALA A 81 -21.32 -0.84 -4.46
CA ALA A 81 -21.34 -1.85 -5.53
C ALA A 81 -20.17 -2.85 -5.47
N CYS A 82 -18.97 -2.39 -5.12
CA CYS A 82 -17.76 -3.24 -5.03
C CYS A 82 -17.51 -3.90 -3.66
N ASN A 83 -18.32 -3.57 -2.65
CA ASN A 83 -18.21 -4.07 -1.27
C ASN A 83 -19.38 -4.99 -0.92
N ASN A 84 -19.89 -5.75 -1.90
CA ASN A 84 -21.09 -6.59 -1.78
C ASN A 84 -22.32 -5.85 -1.21
N GLY A 85 -22.45 -4.54 -1.46
CA GLY A 85 -23.55 -3.71 -0.98
C GLY A 85 -23.39 -3.17 0.45
N SER A 86 -22.28 -3.41 1.15
CA SER A 86 -22.05 -2.93 2.53
C SER A 86 -20.69 -2.26 2.70
N ASN A 87 -20.68 -1.02 3.21
CA ASN A 87 -19.46 -0.28 3.53
C ASN A 87 -18.55 -0.97 4.57
N ALA A 88 -19.15 -1.74 5.48
CA ALA A 88 -18.44 -2.52 6.50
C ALA A 88 -17.66 -3.73 5.93
N LEU A 89 -17.89 -4.11 4.68
CA LEU A 89 -17.18 -5.20 4.00
C LEU A 89 -15.99 -4.66 3.17
N PRO A 90 -14.89 -5.43 3.06
CA PRO A 90 -13.81 -5.08 2.15
C PRO A 90 -14.27 -5.16 0.68
N VAL A 91 -13.51 -4.53 -0.20
CA VAL A 91 -13.68 -4.65 -1.66
C VAL A 91 -13.58 -6.11 -2.10
N ALA A 92 -14.52 -6.54 -2.93
CA ALA A 92 -14.76 -7.95 -3.28
C ALA A 92 -14.84 -8.22 -4.80
N LYS A 93 -14.75 -7.17 -5.62
CA LYS A 93 -14.73 -7.22 -7.09
C LYS A 93 -14.07 -5.95 -7.66
N GLY A 94 -13.96 -5.86 -8.98
CA GLY A 94 -13.37 -4.70 -9.66
C GLY A 94 -11.84 -4.74 -9.67
N ALA A 95 -11.24 -3.77 -10.37
CA ALA A 95 -9.81 -3.81 -10.68
C ALA A 95 -8.91 -3.89 -9.43
N VAL A 96 -9.21 -3.11 -8.38
CA VAL A 96 -8.45 -3.07 -7.13
C VAL A 96 -8.52 -4.37 -6.33
N TYR A 97 -9.64 -5.11 -6.38
CA TYR A 97 -9.71 -6.46 -5.84
C TYR A 97 -8.86 -7.43 -6.66
N HIS A 98 -9.01 -7.42 -7.98
CA HIS A 98 -8.32 -8.35 -8.87
C HIS A 98 -6.80 -8.14 -8.96
N SER A 99 -6.28 -6.93 -8.69
CA SER A 99 -4.83 -6.67 -8.67
C SER A 99 -4.07 -7.51 -7.63
N CYS A 100 -4.68 -7.81 -6.48
CA CYS A 100 -4.10 -8.73 -5.50
C CYS A 100 -4.69 -10.15 -5.58
N GLN A 101 -5.95 -10.31 -6.01
CA GLN A 101 -6.54 -11.65 -6.19
C GLN A 101 -5.79 -12.47 -7.26
N SER A 102 -5.39 -11.84 -8.37
CA SER A 102 -4.65 -12.48 -9.47
C SER A 102 -3.30 -13.04 -9.03
N GLN A 103 -2.60 -12.37 -8.10
CA GLN A 103 -1.35 -12.86 -7.51
C GLN A 103 -1.49 -14.23 -6.83
N ASN A 104 -2.67 -14.57 -6.29
CA ASN A 104 -2.97 -15.92 -5.80
C ASN A 104 -3.14 -16.93 -6.94
N GLN A 105 -3.85 -16.55 -8.00
CA GLN A 105 -4.17 -17.43 -9.13
C GLN A 105 -2.91 -17.82 -9.91
N THR A 106 -1.98 -16.87 -10.10
CA THR A 106 -0.66 -17.12 -10.70
C THR A 106 0.35 -17.70 -9.71
N LYS A 107 -0.01 -17.84 -8.43
CA LYS A 107 0.88 -18.15 -7.30
C LYS A 107 2.19 -17.36 -7.36
N ILE A 108 2.10 -16.04 -7.52
CA ILE A 108 3.27 -15.18 -7.75
C ILE A 108 4.29 -15.40 -6.64
N TYR A 109 5.56 -15.58 -7.04
CA TYR A 109 6.66 -15.87 -6.12
C TYR A 109 6.44 -17.11 -5.20
N GLN A 110 5.60 -18.06 -5.65
CA GLN A 110 5.15 -19.24 -4.87
C GLN A 110 4.41 -18.88 -3.57
N ARG A 111 3.65 -17.78 -3.57
CA ARG A 111 2.83 -17.32 -2.44
C ARG A 111 1.34 -17.27 -2.76
N GLU A 112 0.57 -17.32 -1.69
CA GLU A 112 -0.90 -17.30 -1.64
C GLU A 112 -1.34 -16.32 -0.53
N ASN A 113 -2.63 -16.23 -0.23
CA ASN A 113 -3.22 -15.27 0.71
C ASN A 113 -2.92 -13.79 0.38
N TRP A 114 -2.67 -13.47 -0.89
CA TRP A 114 -2.50 -12.11 -1.39
C TRP A 114 -3.80 -11.31 -1.30
N ARG A 115 -3.71 -10.14 -0.68
CA ARG A 115 -4.79 -9.19 -0.46
C ARG A 115 -4.27 -7.76 -0.48
N ILE A 116 -5.19 -6.80 -0.47
CA ILE A 116 -4.88 -5.40 -0.21
C ILE A 116 -4.50 -5.26 1.28
N PRO A 117 -3.45 -4.49 1.61
CA PRO A 117 -3.09 -4.21 3.00
C PRO A 117 -4.16 -3.38 3.70
N LEU A 118 -4.38 -3.64 4.99
CA LEU A 118 -5.20 -2.78 5.83
C LEU A 118 -4.55 -1.39 5.96
N PHE A 119 -5.36 -0.39 6.27
CA PHE A 119 -4.91 0.97 6.55
C PHE A 119 -3.73 1.02 7.55
N THR A 120 -3.86 0.33 8.68
CA THR A 120 -2.81 0.24 9.73
C THR A 120 -1.54 -0.47 9.27
N GLU A 121 -1.65 -1.38 8.30
CA GLU A 121 -0.50 -2.07 7.71
C GLU A 121 0.25 -1.12 6.77
N MET A 122 -0.46 -0.38 5.91
CA MET A 122 0.14 0.68 5.07
C MET A 122 0.77 1.81 5.90
N PHE A 123 0.20 2.13 7.07
CA PHE A 123 0.80 3.10 7.99
C PHE A 123 2.13 2.64 8.59
N SER A 124 2.26 1.33 8.87
CA SER A 124 3.47 0.75 9.49
C SER A 124 4.76 0.89 8.66
N VAL A 125 4.64 1.32 7.40
CA VAL A 125 5.72 1.44 6.43
C VAL A 125 5.99 2.86 5.93
N ILE A 126 5.29 3.86 6.48
CA ILE A 126 5.57 5.28 6.24
C ILE A 126 6.79 5.73 7.06
N ARG A 127 7.66 6.54 6.45
CA ARG A 127 8.76 7.23 7.12
C ARG A 127 8.60 8.75 7.00
N CYS A 128 8.59 9.41 8.15
CA CYS A 128 8.73 10.85 8.28
C CYS A 128 10.21 11.27 8.42
N SER A 129 11.10 10.37 8.85
CA SER A 129 12.56 10.65 8.94
C SER A 129 13.40 9.37 8.91
N GLU A 130 14.73 9.51 8.84
CA GLU A 130 15.66 8.37 8.88
C GLU A 130 15.58 7.56 10.19
N THR A 131 15.34 8.24 11.32
CA THR A 131 15.27 7.67 12.67
C THR A 131 13.85 7.36 13.14
N ASN A 132 12.84 7.98 12.52
CA ASN A 132 11.40 7.67 12.56
C ASN A 132 10.84 7.33 13.95
N SER A 133 11.15 8.10 15.00
CA SER A 133 10.80 7.77 16.39
C SER A 133 9.43 8.30 16.85
N GLY A 134 8.41 8.29 15.99
CA GLY A 134 7.06 8.81 16.28
C GLY A 134 5.95 7.84 15.84
N VAL A 135 4.90 7.69 16.65
CA VAL A 135 3.68 6.99 16.24
C VAL A 135 2.91 7.93 15.32
N ILE A 136 2.79 7.58 14.04
CA ILE A 136 2.07 8.39 13.06
C ILE A 136 0.57 8.11 13.22
N THR A 137 -0.19 9.05 13.79
CA THR A 137 -1.63 8.89 14.05
C THR A 137 -2.48 9.44 12.90
N GLY A 138 -2.64 8.63 11.84
CA GLY A 138 -3.69 8.80 10.83
C GLY A 138 -3.74 10.16 10.13
N GLU A 139 -4.73 10.97 10.51
CA GLU A 139 -5.19 12.18 9.80
C GLU A 139 -4.08 13.21 9.54
N ASP A 140 -3.30 13.57 10.57
CA ASP A 140 -2.20 14.54 10.46
C ASP A 140 -0.93 13.98 9.77
N GLY A 141 -0.81 12.65 9.65
CA GLY A 141 0.36 12.00 9.09
C GLY A 141 1.69 12.50 9.67
N CYS A 142 2.63 12.87 8.81
CA CYS A 142 3.96 13.30 9.23
C CYS A 142 4.06 14.75 9.72
N THR A 143 3.02 15.60 9.67
CA THR A 143 3.12 16.98 10.18
C THR A 143 2.95 17.05 11.70
N ALA A 144 2.09 16.21 12.30
CA ALA A 144 1.96 16.12 13.76
C ALA A 144 3.22 15.57 14.47
N VAL A 145 4.11 14.88 13.75
CA VAL A 145 5.35 14.28 14.28
C VAL A 145 6.63 14.84 13.66
N GLY A 146 6.51 15.83 12.77
CA GLY A 146 7.61 16.35 11.95
C GLY A 146 7.74 17.86 12.05
N ASP A 147 8.98 18.32 12.25
CA ASP A 147 9.37 19.70 11.94
C ASP A 147 9.30 19.89 10.41
N GLU A 148 8.28 20.60 9.93
CA GLU A 148 8.04 20.86 8.51
C GLU A 148 9.21 21.55 7.81
N THR A 149 10.06 22.28 8.54
CA THR A 149 11.26 22.94 8.00
C THR A 149 12.44 21.97 7.82
N LYS A 150 12.33 20.77 8.37
CA LYS A 150 13.43 19.79 8.49
C LYS A 150 13.14 18.44 7.84
N TYR A 151 11.87 18.05 7.71
CA TYR A 151 11.44 16.75 7.19
C TYR A 151 10.35 16.89 6.10
N ALA A 152 10.61 17.75 5.12
CA ALA A 152 9.73 17.89 3.96
C ALA A 152 9.73 16.62 3.10
N GLY A 153 8.54 16.08 2.83
CA GLY A 153 8.35 14.86 2.05
C GLY A 153 8.42 13.59 2.90
N ALA A 154 7.27 13.22 3.48
CA ALA A 154 7.09 11.86 3.94
C ALA A 154 7.19 10.91 2.75
N THR A 155 7.71 9.71 2.96
CA THR A 155 7.73 8.68 1.92
C THR A 155 7.40 7.32 2.52
N ALA A 156 6.75 6.46 1.74
CA ALA A 156 6.82 5.05 2.02
C ALA A 156 8.28 4.61 1.95
N ASP A 157 8.73 3.87 2.96
CA ASP A 157 10.11 3.46 3.18
C ASP A 157 10.80 3.03 1.86
N PRO A 158 11.74 3.82 1.30
CA PRO A 158 12.26 3.59 -0.05
C PRO A 158 13.10 2.32 -0.17
N ILE A 159 13.52 1.74 0.96
CA ILE A 159 14.25 0.48 1.01
C ILE A 159 13.26 -0.70 1.09
N LEU A 160 12.05 -0.53 1.65
CA LEU A 160 10.95 -1.48 1.45
C LEU A 160 10.43 -1.37 0.01
N PHE A 161 10.19 -0.15 -0.47
CA PHE A 161 9.45 0.13 -1.70
C PHE A 161 10.26 1.02 -2.66
N PRO A 162 11.23 0.43 -3.40
CA PRO A 162 11.95 1.17 -4.41
C PRO A 162 10.96 1.65 -5.49
N ASN A 163 11.17 2.87 -5.96
CA ASN A 163 10.35 3.52 -6.99
C ASN A 163 8.84 3.61 -6.63
N ALA A 164 8.51 3.73 -5.34
CA ALA A 164 7.14 4.03 -4.91
C ALA A 164 6.70 5.41 -5.44
N VAL A 165 5.53 5.47 -6.06
CA VAL A 165 4.89 6.75 -6.43
C VAL A 165 4.41 7.45 -5.15
N ALA A 166 4.69 8.76 -5.01
CA ALA A 166 4.25 9.59 -3.89
C ALA A 166 2.82 10.11 -4.11
N ASP A 167 1.84 9.22 -3.93
CA ASP A 167 0.43 9.44 -4.23
C ASP A 167 -0.44 8.53 -3.33
N HIS A 168 -1.77 8.54 -3.50
CA HIS A 168 -2.72 7.69 -2.78
C HIS A 168 -2.56 6.19 -3.11
N TYR A 169 -2.64 5.35 -2.07
CA TYR A 169 -2.75 3.89 -2.18
C TYR A 169 -4.05 3.41 -1.54
N TRP A 170 -4.78 2.54 -2.24
CA TRP A 170 -6.06 2.00 -1.79
C TRP A 170 -5.93 1.09 -0.58
N GLY A 171 -6.68 1.39 0.48
CA GLY A 171 -7.10 0.40 1.47
C GLY A 171 -8.31 -0.40 0.96
N PRO A 172 -8.70 -1.50 1.63
CA PRO A 172 -9.80 -2.36 1.20
C PRO A 172 -11.19 -1.84 1.61
N GLN A 173 -11.27 -0.86 2.50
CA GLN A 173 -12.49 -0.50 3.24
C GLN A 173 -13.09 0.83 2.76
N THR A 174 -14.41 0.87 2.62
CA THR A 174 -15.16 2.10 2.37
C THR A 174 -15.04 3.03 3.57
N PHE A 175 -14.82 4.32 3.34
CA PHE A 175 -14.88 5.32 4.39
C PHE A 175 -16.37 5.65 4.65
N PRO A 176 -16.88 5.48 5.88
CA PRO A 176 -18.33 5.51 6.14
C PRO A 176 -18.95 6.91 6.23
N ALA A 177 -18.17 7.97 6.01
CA ALA A 177 -18.68 9.34 5.88
C ALA A 177 -18.89 9.71 4.41
N GLY A 178 -19.59 10.83 4.16
CA GLY A 178 -19.83 11.33 2.79
C GLY A 178 -20.76 10.46 1.93
N GLY A 179 -21.50 9.51 2.52
CA GLY A 179 -22.44 8.66 1.80
C GLY A 179 -21.79 7.46 1.10
N ASP A 180 -20.73 6.89 1.69
CA ASP A 180 -20.01 5.72 1.20
C ASP A 180 -19.31 5.89 -0.17
N ILE A 181 -19.26 7.11 -0.74
CA ILE A 181 -18.63 7.37 -2.05
C ILE A 181 -17.09 7.32 -1.98
N GLN A 182 -16.51 7.27 -0.78
CA GLN A 182 -15.08 7.35 -0.51
C GLN A 182 -14.50 6.06 0.08
N VAL A 183 -13.18 5.94 0.03
CA VAL A 183 -12.40 4.82 0.57
C VAL A 183 -11.21 5.36 1.36
N THR A 184 -10.87 4.69 2.46
CA THR A 184 -9.67 5.01 3.24
C THR A 184 -8.42 4.65 2.43
N THR A 185 -7.59 5.65 2.16
CA THR A 185 -6.29 5.54 1.49
C THR A 185 -5.18 5.98 2.42
N VAL A 186 -3.95 5.60 2.10
CA VAL A 186 -2.75 6.24 2.66
C VAL A 186 -2.07 6.99 1.52
N ASN A 187 -1.83 8.29 1.68
CA ASN A 187 -1.08 9.06 0.68
C ASN A 187 0.42 9.01 1.02
N PHE A 188 1.21 8.45 0.11
CA PHE A 188 2.63 8.20 0.30
C PHE A 188 3.52 9.45 0.13
N GLY A 189 2.96 10.64 -0.13
CA GLY A 189 3.67 11.92 -0.17
C GLY A 189 3.60 12.76 1.14
N PRO A 190 2.43 12.91 1.78
CA PRO A 190 2.30 13.49 3.12
C PRO A 190 2.44 12.46 4.25
N GLY A 191 2.35 11.16 3.92
CA GLY A 191 2.43 10.06 4.89
C GLY A 191 1.21 9.98 5.80
N ASN A 192 0.03 10.40 5.30
CA ASN A 192 -1.17 10.59 6.09
C ASN A 192 -2.36 9.71 5.63
N GLU A 193 -3.38 9.63 6.48
CA GLU A 193 -4.68 9.08 6.12
C GLU A 193 -5.41 10.07 5.21
N ALA A 194 -5.99 9.57 4.13
CA ALA A 194 -6.75 10.41 3.22
C ALA A 194 -7.93 9.64 2.60
N TYR A 195 -8.96 10.37 2.20
CA TYR A 195 -10.19 9.82 1.66
C TYR A 195 -10.33 10.20 0.19
N LEU A 196 -10.48 9.20 -0.68
CA LEU A 196 -10.56 9.39 -2.13
C LEU A 196 -11.85 8.73 -2.66
N ASN A 197 -12.52 9.41 -3.60
CA ASN A 197 -13.74 8.90 -4.20
C ASN A 197 -13.46 7.64 -5.04
N LYS A 198 -14.36 6.65 -4.98
CA LYS A 198 -14.16 5.30 -5.54
C LYS A 198 -13.90 5.25 -7.07
N ASP A 199 -14.34 6.29 -7.78
CA ASP A 199 -14.22 6.47 -9.24
C ASP A 199 -12.97 7.25 -9.69
N LEU A 200 -12.17 7.77 -8.75
CA LEU A 200 -10.88 8.38 -9.03
C LEU A 200 -9.77 7.31 -9.17
N PRO A 201 -8.65 7.61 -9.84
CA PRO A 201 -7.51 6.69 -9.93
C PRO A 201 -6.58 6.82 -8.73
N ALA A 202 -6.15 5.71 -8.14
CA ALA A 202 -5.05 5.62 -7.16
C ALA A 202 -4.36 4.25 -7.20
N TYR A 203 -3.22 4.11 -6.54
CA TYR A 203 -2.36 2.93 -6.68
C TYR A 203 -2.76 1.76 -5.76
N VAL A 204 -2.29 0.56 -6.09
CA VAL A 204 -2.45 -0.63 -5.25
C VAL A 204 -1.09 -1.25 -4.93
N ARG A 205 -0.96 -1.73 -3.69
CA ARG A 205 0.08 -2.67 -3.26
C ARG A 205 -0.59 -3.90 -2.65
N CYS A 206 0.11 -5.03 -2.67
CA CYS A 206 -0.42 -6.29 -2.20
C CYS A 206 0.43 -6.85 -1.07
N VAL A 207 -0.22 -7.53 -0.13
CA VAL A 207 0.41 -8.25 0.97
C VAL A 207 -0.08 -9.69 1.03
N SER A 208 0.82 -10.60 1.35
CA SER A 208 0.56 -12.02 1.61
C SER A 208 0.64 -12.29 3.10
N ASP A 209 -0.37 -12.96 3.64
CA ASP A 209 -0.41 -13.41 5.03
C ASP A 209 0.34 -14.74 5.20
N LEU A 210 1.24 -14.79 6.20
CA LEU A 210 2.04 -15.96 6.61
C LEU A 210 1.44 -16.73 7.79
#